data_AF-A0A4R8PWI7-F1
#
_entry.id   AF-A0A4R8PWI7-F1
#
_cell.length_a   1.000
_cell.length_b   1.000
_cell.length_c   1.000
_cell.angle_alpha   90.00
_cell.angle_beta   90.00
_cell.angle_gamma   90.00
#
_symmetry.space_group_name_H-M   'P 1'
#
loop_
_entity.id
_entity.type
_entity.pdbx_description
1 polymer ?
#
loop_
_entity_poly.entity_id
_entity_poly.type
_entity_poly.pdbx_seq_one_letter_code
_entity_poly.pdbx_strand_id
1 'polypeptide(L)'
;MKDLYTFDVSREAALETYSNVQTIYAALFDALKLPIMVAQASSGDMGGDLSHEYHLPTPVGEDTIIACNSCAYAANAEVAQSRPRLVCDEARSGDKITAASAGREKLGVWRGISKDRLTLVNVWFPERIQCGSNMTEPRQGLVSIPAIQSIVPDLDTSIDNALQLWADAATATVVEGQGGSRQLKLVNLVDVRLESVQDIFVQHENMVWPLSQPGERKPQLNFLTVTQSAIGEGLNLLAARTGDACPCCKDGVLTLKRALEVGHTFHLGSRYSEPLGASITLPIAAKKGEGEGGIAEETKPMQMGCHGIGVSRLIGAVVEHLADDKGLQWPRAIAPYEVVLVPTTQLTEEGERVYDELALFQTKSESIDVVLDDRRVPFGWKMRDADLVGYPVVVVIGRAWKEAGRCELQCRRLGVKETVALDDIRDRILELLRQL
;
A
#
# COMPACT_ATOMS: atom_id res chain seq x y z
N MET A 1 -11.71 -5.63 12.71
CA MET A 1 -10.97 -4.48 12.17
C MET A 1 -10.93 -3.42 13.26
N LYS A 2 -9.83 -2.68 13.41
CA LYS A 2 -9.82 -1.46 14.23
C LYS A 2 -10.01 -0.31 13.25
N ASP A 3 -10.98 0.54 13.51
CA ASP A 3 -11.29 1.69 12.66
C ASP A 3 -11.35 2.94 13.55
N LEU A 4 -10.52 3.93 13.22
CA LEU A 4 -10.45 5.21 13.91
C LEU A 4 -10.90 6.29 12.93
N TYR A 5 -11.80 7.15 13.37
CA TYR A 5 -12.25 8.33 12.64
C TYR A 5 -11.84 9.58 13.39
N THR A 6 -11.27 10.56 12.68
CA THR A 6 -10.87 11.85 13.25
C THR A 6 -11.70 12.97 12.65
N PHE A 7 -11.91 14.02 13.45
CA PHE A 7 -12.72 15.18 13.08
C PHE A 7 -11.95 16.43 13.47
N ASP A 8 -11.57 17.20 12.46
CA ASP A 8 -10.65 18.32 12.60
C ASP A 8 -11.28 19.62 12.08
N VAL A 9 -10.83 20.74 12.65
CA VAL A 9 -11.42 22.06 12.38
C VAL A 9 -10.97 22.68 11.06
N SER A 10 -9.83 22.25 10.52
CA SER A 10 -9.29 22.72 9.26
C SER A 10 -8.50 21.61 8.58
N ARG A 11 -8.19 21.80 7.30
CA ARG A 11 -7.44 20.83 6.52
C ARG A 11 -6.03 20.64 7.09
N GLU A 12 -5.41 21.72 7.54
CA GLU A 12 -4.07 21.71 8.15
C GLU A 12 -4.06 20.88 9.44
N ALA A 13 -5.06 21.07 10.30
CA ALA A 13 -5.24 20.27 11.52
C ALA A 13 -5.48 18.79 11.18
N ALA A 14 -6.29 18.50 10.16
CA ALA A 14 -6.53 17.13 9.70
C ALA A 14 -5.24 16.45 9.21
N LEU A 15 -4.36 17.17 8.51
CA LEU A 15 -3.07 16.65 8.05
C LEU A 15 -2.09 16.42 9.20
N GLU A 16 -2.11 17.27 10.23
CA GLU A 16 -1.34 17.05 11.46
C GLU A 16 -1.82 15.79 12.21
N THR A 17 -3.13 15.67 12.42
CA THR A 17 -3.75 14.48 13.01
C THR A 17 -3.42 13.23 12.19
N TYR A 18 -3.48 13.31 10.86
CA TYR A 18 -3.10 12.22 9.96
C TYR A 18 -1.66 11.76 10.21
N SER A 19 -0.69 12.69 10.21
CA SER A 19 0.73 12.41 10.47
C SER A 19 0.97 11.80 11.85
N ASN A 20 0.25 12.28 12.87
CA ASN A 20 0.31 11.73 14.23
C ASN A 20 -0.14 10.28 14.26
N VAL A 21 -1.24 9.94 13.56
CA VAL A 21 -1.71 8.56 13.46
C VAL A 21 -0.72 7.67 12.71
N GLN A 22 -0.08 8.16 11.63
CA GLN A 22 0.96 7.38 10.94
C GLN A 22 2.14 7.05 11.87
N THR A 23 2.54 8.00 12.72
CA THR A 23 3.62 7.80 13.71
C THR A 23 3.24 6.75 14.74
N ILE A 24 1.99 6.77 15.24
CA ILE A 24 1.47 5.75 16.16
C ILE A 24 1.46 4.38 15.50
N TYR A 25 1.07 4.30 14.23
CA TYR A 25 1.02 3.03 13.49
C TYR A 25 2.44 2.47 13.30
N ALA A 26 3.41 3.31 12.94
CA ALA A 26 4.81 2.91 12.85
C ALA A 26 5.33 2.33 14.18
N ALA A 27 5.03 2.98 15.31
CA ALA A 27 5.41 2.49 16.64
C ALA A 27 4.74 1.15 16.99
N LEU A 28 3.46 0.98 16.62
CA LEU A 28 2.75 -0.29 16.79
C LEU A 28 3.41 -1.42 15.98
N PHE A 29 3.73 -1.18 14.71
CA PHE A 29 4.36 -2.19 13.86
C PHE A 29 5.77 -2.54 14.31
N ASP A 30 6.54 -1.57 14.82
CA ASP A 30 7.84 -1.81 15.44
C ASP A 30 7.74 -2.66 16.71
N ALA A 31 6.75 -2.38 17.57
CA ALA A 31 6.46 -3.22 18.75
C ALA A 31 6.09 -4.66 18.38
N LEU A 32 5.43 -4.85 17.22
CA LEU A 32 5.12 -6.16 16.64
C LEU A 32 6.28 -6.76 15.82
N LYS A 33 7.42 -6.06 15.72
CA LYS A 33 8.62 -6.48 14.99
C LYS A 33 8.34 -6.77 13.52
N LEU A 34 7.44 -5.99 12.92
CA LEU A 34 7.06 -6.10 11.51
C LEU A 34 7.78 -5.02 10.69
N PRO A 35 8.54 -5.38 9.63
CA PRO A 35 9.20 -4.43 8.74
C PRO A 35 8.21 -3.85 7.74
N ILE A 36 7.28 -3.03 8.24
CA ILE A 36 6.21 -2.45 7.44
C ILE A 36 6.75 -1.35 6.52
N MET A 37 6.39 -1.46 5.24
CA MET A 37 6.56 -0.41 4.24
C MET A 37 5.28 0.42 4.14
N VAL A 38 5.42 1.74 4.14
CA VAL A 38 4.31 2.66 3.90
C VAL A 38 4.30 3.01 2.42
N ALA A 39 3.20 2.72 1.73
CA ALA A 39 3.05 2.97 0.30
C ALA A 39 1.92 3.97 0.05
N GLN A 40 2.13 4.90 -0.88
CA GLN A 40 1.04 5.74 -1.40
C GLN A 40 0.01 4.86 -2.11
N ALA A 41 -1.27 5.16 -1.89
CA ALA A 41 -2.37 4.33 -2.37
C ALA A 41 -3.46 5.15 -3.06
N SER A 42 -4.41 4.45 -3.68
CA SER A 42 -5.62 5.06 -4.23
C SER A 42 -6.62 5.31 -3.10
N SER A 43 -7.18 6.52 -3.05
CA SER A 43 -8.28 6.82 -2.12
C SER A 43 -9.58 6.10 -2.51
N GLY A 44 -9.69 5.59 -3.75
CA GLY A 44 -10.80 4.77 -4.22
C GLY A 44 -12.20 5.32 -3.88
N ASP A 45 -13.08 4.41 -3.46
CA ASP A 45 -14.47 4.71 -3.07
C ASP A 45 -14.58 5.41 -1.71
N MET A 46 -13.57 5.29 -0.85
CA MET A 46 -13.50 6.06 0.40
C MET A 46 -13.32 7.55 0.12
N GLY A 47 -12.63 7.86 -0.98
CA GLY A 47 -12.31 9.20 -1.44
C GLY A 47 -11.41 9.99 -0.51
N GLY A 48 -11.19 11.24 -0.89
CA GLY A 48 -10.07 12.02 -0.38
C GLY A 48 -8.99 12.20 -1.44
N ASP A 49 -7.94 12.91 -1.06
CA ASP A 49 -6.81 13.28 -1.93
C ASP A 49 -5.47 12.71 -1.45
N LEU A 50 -5.44 12.09 -0.27
CA LEU A 50 -4.26 11.50 0.32
C LEU A 50 -4.60 10.18 1.01
N SER A 51 -3.90 9.12 0.62
CA SER A 51 -4.01 7.82 1.28
C SER A 51 -2.68 7.06 1.29
N HIS A 52 -2.49 6.29 2.36
CA HIS A 52 -1.32 5.44 2.55
C HIS A 52 -1.74 4.07 3.07
N GLU A 53 -1.20 3.04 2.45
CA GLU A 53 -1.32 1.65 2.87
C GLU A 53 -0.04 1.20 3.60
N TYR A 54 -0.21 0.26 4.52
CA TYR A 54 0.85 -0.29 5.36
C TYR A 54 1.03 -1.76 4.99
N HIS A 55 2.20 -2.09 4.48
CA HIS A 55 2.47 -3.33 3.79
C HIS A 55 3.60 -4.12 4.43
N LEU A 56 3.37 -5.39 4.76
CA LEU A 56 4.43 -6.33 5.10
C LEU A 56 4.97 -6.96 3.81
N PRO A 57 6.26 -6.78 3.44
CA PRO A 57 6.83 -7.43 2.26
C PRO A 57 6.87 -8.95 2.44
N THR A 58 6.06 -9.68 1.69
CA THR A 58 6.03 -11.14 1.70
C THR A 58 5.58 -11.68 0.34
N PRO A 59 6.15 -12.80 -0.15
CA PRO A 59 5.70 -13.45 -1.37
C PRO A 59 4.24 -13.92 -1.34
N VAL A 60 3.62 -14.12 -0.17
CA VAL A 60 2.21 -14.54 -0.08
C VAL A 60 1.23 -13.38 -0.25
N GLY A 61 1.71 -12.14 -0.10
CA GLY A 61 0.91 -10.93 -0.14
C GLY A 61 0.18 -10.72 -1.47
N GLU A 62 -1.06 -10.27 -1.41
CA GLU A 62 -1.92 -10.08 -2.60
C GLU A 62 -1.55 -8.79 -3.35
N ASP A 63 -1.08 -7.79 -2.63
CA ASP A 63 -0.78 -6.48 -3.18
C ASP A 63 0.61 -6.42 -3.79
N THR A 64 0.74 -5.47 -4.70
CA THR A 64 1.97 -5.24 -5.44
C THR A 64 2.45 -3.82 -5.20
N ILE A 65 3.59 -3.67 -4.53
CA ILE A 65 4.19 -2.39 -4.20
C ILE A 65 5.38 -2.13 -5.09
N ILE A 66 5.43 -0.92 -5.64
CA ILE A 66 6.56 -0.41 -6.41
C ILE A 66 7.34 0.52 -5.50
N ALA A 67 8.61 0.18 -5.24
CA ALA A 67 9.50 0.95 -4.39
C ALA A 67 10.83 1.27 -5.08
N CYS A 68 11.36 2.45 -4.80
CA CYS A 68 12.67 2.88 -5.27
C CYS A 68 13.79 2.25 -4.44
N ASN A 69 14.89 1.87 -5.09
CA ASN A 69 16.08 1.36 -4.41
C ASN A 69 16.99 2.44 -3.79
N SER A 70 16.74 3.72 -4.09
CA SER A 70 17.65 4.83 -3.76
C SER A 70 16.99 5.95 -2.95
N CYS A 71 15.67 5.93 -2.76
CA CYS A 71 14.95 6.90 -1.93
C CYS A 71 13.70 6.25 -1.30
N ALA A 72 13.00 7.00 -0.44
CA ALA A 72 11.81 6.53 0.28
C ALA A 72 10.53 6.41 -0.56
N TYR A 73 10.61 6.48 -1.90
CA TYR A 73 9.44 6.36 -2.75
C TYR A 73 8.90 4.92 -2.71
N ALA A 74 7.65 4.77 -2.28
CA ALA A 74 6.88 3.54 -2.33
C ALA A 74 5.41 3.85 -2.63
N ALA A 75 4.83 3.11 -3.56
CA ALA A 75 3.44 3.27 -3.98
C ALA A 75 2.84 1.92 -4.35
N ASN A 76 1.55 1.74 -4.12
CA ASN A 76 0.79 0.64 -4.69
C ASN A 76 0.89 0.71 -6.22
N ALA A 77 1.08 -0.43 -6.90
CA ALA A 77 1.24 -0.50 -8.34
C ALA A 77 0.13 0.21 -9.12
N GLU A 78 -1.08 0.29 -8.56
CA GLU A 78 -2.21 1.02 -9.13
C GLU A 78 -1.91 2.51 -9.32
N VAL A 79 -1.30 3.16 -8.31
CA VAL A 79 -1.02 4.60 -8.28
C VAL A 79 0.45 4.96 -8.53
N ALA A 80 1.31 3.95 -8.65
CA ALA A 80 2.73 4.13 -8.83
C ALA A 80 3.04 4.89 -10.13
N GLN A 81 3.86 5.93 -9.97
CA GLN A 81 4.35 6.76 -11.05
C GLN A 81 5.80 6.39 -11.37
N SER A 82 6.17 6.56 -12.63
CA SER A 82 7.54 6.46 -13.11
C SER A 82 7.93 7.74 -13.82
N ARG A 83 9.22 8.04 -13.87
CA ARG A 83 9.71 9.09 -14.77
C ARG A 83 9.78 8.53 -16.20
N PRO A 84 9.11 9.15 -17.19
CA PRO A 84 9.21 8.71 -18.57
C PRO A 84 10.65 8.89 -19.07
N ARG A 85 11.24 7.83 -19.62
CA ARG A 85 12.48 7.93 -20.40
C ARG A 85 12.08 8.32 -21.82
N LEU A 86 12.43 9.54 -22.22
CA LEU A 86 12.34 9.97 -23.61
C LEU A 86 13.54 9.37 -24.35
N VAL A 87 13.36 8.97 -25.61
CA VAL A 87 14.36 8.27 -26.45
C VAL A 87 15.65 9.12 -26.67
N CYS A 88 15.69 10.35 -26.16
CA CYS A 88 16.74 11.33 -26.41
C CYS A 88 17.82 11.48 -25.32
N ASP A 89 17.77 10.76 -24.19
CA ASP A 89 18.69 11.01 -23.07
C ASP A 89 20.07 10.28 -23.14
N GLU A 90 20.28 9.34 -24.07
CA GLU A 90 21.56 8.61 -24.19
C GLU A 90 22.46 9.07 -25.37
N ALA A 91 22.03 10.02 -26.19
CA ALA A 91 22.81 10.49 -27.35
C ALA A 91 23.83 11.62 -27.02
N ARG A 92 24.51 11.56 -25.86
CA ARG A 92 25.62 12.48 -25.52
C ARG A 92 26.98 11.80 -25.34
N SER A 93 27.17 10.64 -25.94
CA SER A 93 28.50 10.06 -26.15
C SER A 93 28.68 9.62 -27.60
N GLY A 94 29.13 10.56 -28.43
CA GLY A 94 30.18 10.31 -29.43
C GLY A 94 29.88 9.53 -30.71
N ASP A 95 28.80 8.76 -30.85
CA ASP A 95 28.56 8.00 -32.08
C ASP A 95 27.37 8.52 -32.89
N LYS A 96 27.67 8.87 -34.15
CA LYS A 96 26.69 9.26 -35.17
C LYS A 96 25.78 8.07 -35.46
N ILE A 97 24.64 7.99 -34.79
CA ILE A 97 23.53 7.14 -35.22
C ILE A 97 22.96 7.76 -36.49
N THR A 98 23.21 7.12 -37.62
CA THR A 98 22.58 7.45 -38.91
C THR A 98 21.06 7.35 -38.75
N ALA A 99 20.35 8.42 -39.10
CA ALA A 99 18.88 8.57 -39.04
C ALA A 99 18.08 7.65 -39.99
N ALA A 100 18.57 6.45 -40.28
CA ALA A 100 18.02 5.54 -41.28
C ALA A 100 17.48 4.21 -40.71
N SER A 101 17.36 4.07 -39.39
CA SER A 101 16.75 2.89 -38.75
C SER A 101 15.75 3.22 -37.64
N ALA A 102 15.03 4.34 -37.76
CA ALA A 102 13.78 4.56 -37.02
C ALA A 102 12.71 3.64 -37.62
N GLY A 103 12.79 2.34 -37.29
CA GLY A 103 11.74 1.39 -37.62
C GLY A 103 10.43 1.90 -37.03
N ARG A 104 9.38 1.98 -37.86
CA ARG A 104 8.00 2.35 -37.50
C ARG A 104 7.68 1.90 -36.08
N GLU A 105 7.60 2.86 -35.15
CA GLU A 105 7.25 2.56 -33.78
C GLU A 105 5.88 1.87 -33.79
N LYS A 106 5.83 0.65 -33.25
CA LYS A 106 4.57 -0.10 -33.21
C LYS A 106 3.72 0.52 -32.10
N LEU A 107 2.58 1.07 -32.48
CA LEU A 107 1.69 1.82 -31.59
C LEU A 107 0.68 0.90 -30.91
N GLY A 108 0.50 1.09 -29.61
CA GLY A 108 -0.56 0.48 -28.82
C GLY A 108 -1.71 1.45 -28.60
N VAL A 109 -2.94 0.92 -28.56
CA VAL A 109 -4.15 1.65 -28.17
C VAL A 109 -4.90 0.86 -27.12
N TRP A 110 -5.07 1.47 -25.95
CA TRP A 110 -6.01 0.99 -24.93
C TRP A 110 -7.31 1.78 -25.05
N ARG A 111 -8.45 1.13 -24.80
CA ARG A 111 -9.77 1.76 -24.91
C ARG A 111 -10.56 1.59 -23.63
N GLY A 112 -11.09 2.71 -23.13
CA GLY A 112 -12.01 2.76 -22.01
C GLY A 112 -13.28 3.52 -22.38
N ILE A 113 -14.27 3.50 -21.51
CA ILE A 113 -15.55 4.19 -21.71
C ILE A 113 -15.97 4.93 -20.43
N SER A 114 -16.72 6.01 -20.56
CA SER A 114 -17.37 6.66 -19.41
C SER A 114 -18.54 5.84 -18.87
N LYS A 115 -18.89 6.07 -17.59
CA LYS A 115 -20.04 5.43 -16.91
C LYS A 115 -21.37 5.66 -17.62
N ASP A 116 -21.54 6.81 -18.28
CA ASP A 116 -22.74 7.14 -19.07
C ASP A 116 -22.75 6.48 -20.46
N ARG A 117 -21.66 5.80 -20.83
CA ARG A 117 -21.42 5.12 -22.12
C ARG A 117 -21.36 6.04 -23.34
N LEU A 118 -21.33 7.37 -23.15
CA LEU A 118 -21.34 8.34 -24.26
C LEU A 118 -19.92 8.77 -24.69
N THR A 119 -18.91 8.59 -23.83
CA THR A 119 -17.53 8.97 -24.11
C THR A 119 -16.65 7.74 -24.31
N LEU A 120 -16.07 7.59 -25.50
CA LEU A 120 -15.00 6.63 -25.77
C LEU A 120 -13.65 7.30 -25.49
N VAL A 121 -12.80 6.62 -24.72
CA VAL A 121 -11.44 7.07 -24.38
C VAL A 121 -10.43 6.16 -25.06
N ASN A 122 -9.61 6.72 -25.95
CA ASN A 122 -8.46 6.04 -26.55
C ASN A 122 -7.18 6.53 -25.88
N VAL A 123 -6.35 5.61 -25.40
CA VAL A 123 -5.03 5.91 -24.83
C VAL A 123 -3.97 5.38 -25.77
N TRP A 124 -3.14 6.28 -26.29
CA TRP A 124 -2.10 5.99 -27.28
C TRP A 124 -0.73 5.93 -26.61
N PHE A 125 0.01 4.85 -26.84
CA PHE A 125 1.32 4.63 -26.24
C PHE A 125 2.23 3.78 -27.14
N PRO A 126 3.56 3.84 -26.97
CA PRO A 126 4.47 2.95 -27.69
C PRO A 126 4.33 1.49 -27.19
N GLU A 127 4.13 0.53 -28.10
CA GLU A 127 3.98 -0.90 -27.74
C GLU A 127 5.29 -1.50 -27.20
N ARG A 128 6.42 -0.87 -27.54
CA ARG A 128 7.78 -1.23 -27.08
C ARG A 128 8.50 0.02 -26.59
N ILE A 129 9.09 -0.07 -25.40
CA ILE A 129 9.99 0.94 -24.86
C ILE A 129 11.32 0.26 -24.60
N GLN A 130 12.41 0.83 -25.11
CA GLN A 130 13.75 0.33 -24.86
C GLN A 130 14.15 0.65 -23.41
N CYS A 131 14.42 -0.38 -22.61
CA CYS A 131 14.84 -0.23 -21.22
C CYS A 131 16.28 -0.76 -21.07
N GLY A 132 17.26 0.14 -21.19
CA GLY A 132 18.68 -0.23 -21.11
C GLY A 132 19.17 -1.08 -22.30
N SER A 133 20.28 -1.80 -22.09
CA SER A 133 21.00 -2.53 -23.15
C SER A 133 20.38 -3.88 -23.55
N ASN A 134 19.39 -4.40 -22.82
CA ASN A 134 18.77 -5.69 -23.16
C ASN A 134 17.26 -5.73 -22.87
N MET A 135 16.54 -6.22 -23.90
CA MET A 135 15.14 -6.65 -23.96
C MET A 135 14.03 -5.58 -24.03
N THR A 136 13.37 -5.55 -25.19
CA THR A 136 12.07 -4.88 -25.42
C THR A 136 10.95 -5.82 -24.96
N GLU A 137 10.46 -5.66 -23.73
CA GLU A 137 9.24 -6.35 -23.33
C GLU A 137 8.00 -5.65 -23.90
N PRO A 138 7.01 -6.39 -24.44
CA PRO A 138 5.76 -5.81 -24.91
C PRO A 138 5.00 -5.17 -23.73
N ARG A 139 4.52 -3.92 -23.92
CA ARG A 139 3.76 -3.21 -22.87
C ARG A 139 2.24 -3.44 -22.91
N GLN A 140 1.74 -4.42 -23.65
CA GLN A 140 0.30 -4.63 -23.85
C GLN A 140 -0.49 -4.63 -22.54
N GLY A 141 -1.53 -3.78 -22.46
CA GLY A 141 -2.52 -3.76 -21.37
C GLY A 141 -2.17 -2.94 -20.11
N LEU A 142 -1.03 -2.27 -20.06
CA LEU A 142 -0.52 -1.66 -18.81
C LEU A 142 -0.52 -0.13 -18.88
N VAL A 143 -1.72 0.43 -18.98
CA VAL A 143 -1.98 1.86 -18.79
C VAL A 143 -2.18 2.19 -17.31
N SER A 144 -1.83 3.41 -16.90
CA SER A 144 -2.13 3.91 -15.57
C SER A 144 -3.56 4.42 -15.53
N ILE A 145 -4.45 3.64 -14.92
CA ILE A 145 -5.87 4.02 -14.75
C ILE A 145 -6.01 5.34 -13.95
N PRO A 146 -5.27 5.58 -12.85
CA PRO A 146 -5.35 6.86 -12.16
C PRO A 146 -4.91 8.05 -13.00
N ALA A 147 -3.88 7.88 -13.86
CA ALA A 147 -3.47 8.94 -14.78
C ALA A 147 -4.60 9.29 -15.77
N ILE A 148 -5.33 8.28 -16.25
CA ILE A 148 -6.48 8.47 -17.15
C ILE A 148 -7.64 9.13 -16.40
N GLN A 149 -7.97 8.67 -15.19
CA GLN A 149 -9.06 9.22 -14.37
C GLN A 149 -8.82 10.67 -13.95
N SER A 150 -7.56 11.10 -13.84
CA SER A 150 -7.23 12.51 -13.59
C SER A 150 -7.68 13.45 -14.73
N ILE A 151 -7.84 12.91 -15.94
CA ILE A 151 -8.27 13.63 -17.14
C ILE A 151 -9.73 13.34 -17.47
N VAL A 152 -10.19 12.11 -17.23
CA VAL A 152 -11.55 11.61 -17.48
C VAL A 152 -12.11 10.99 -16.18
N PRO A 153 -12.62 11.80 -15.23
CA PRO A 153 -13.01 11.32 -13.91
C PRO A 153 -14.19 10.34 -13.90
N ASP A 154 -15.01 10.35 -14.95
CA ASP A 154 -16.19 9.51 -15.15
C ASP A 154 -15.88 8.19 -15.86
N LEU A 155 -14.60 7.85 -16.05
CA LEU A 155 -14.16 6.58 -16.63
C LEU A 155 -14.72 5.38 -15.84
N ASP A 156 -15.28 4.41 -16.55
CA ASP A 156 -15.69 3.12 -16.01
C ASP A 156 -14.57 2.10 -16.19
N THR A 157 -14.00 1.66 -15.08
CA THR A 157 -12.87 0.71 -15.03
C THR A 157 -13.31 -0.75 -15.01
N SER A 158 -14.62 -1.02 -14.92
CA SER A 158 -15.19 -2.37 -14.87
C SER A 158 -15.47 -2.98 -16.24
N ILE A 159 -15.19 -2.23 -17.31
CA ILE A 159 -15.60 -2.56 -18.67
C ILE A 159 -14.38 -2.84 -19.56
N ASP A 160 -14.29 -4.07 -20.07
CA ASP A 160 -13.24 -4.48 -21.02
C ASP A 160 -13.65 -4.33 -22.50
N ASN A 161 -14.95 -4.23 -22.79
CA ASN A 161 -15.50 -4.17 -24.16
C ASN A 161 -16.01 -2.77 -24.55
N ALA A 162 -15.29 -1.72 -24.10
CA ALA A 162 -15.64 -0.31 -24.28
C ALA A 162 -16.10 0.05 -25.70
N LEU A 163 -15.40 -0.45 -26.72
CA LEU A 163 -15.72 -0.15 -28.12
C LEU A 163 -17.11 -0.65 -28.54
N GLN A 164 -17.48 -1.87 -28.15
CA GLN A 164 -18.77 -2.45 -28.52
C GLN A 164 -19.90 -1.68 -27.84
N LEU A 165 -19.77 -1.40 -26.54
CA LEU A 165 -20.78 -0.65 -25.79
C LEU A 165 -20.98 0.77 -26.32
N TRP A 166 -19.89 1.43 -26.73
CA TRP A 166 -19.98 2.74 -27.36
C TRP A 166 -20.62 2.67 -28.76
N ALA A 167 -20.38 1.61 -29.53
CA ALA A 167 -21.04 1.37 -30.81
C ALA A 167 -22.56 1.14 -30.66
N ASP A 168 -22.95 0.39 -29.63
CA ASP A 168 -24.36 0.15 -29.32
C ASP A 168 -25.06 1.46 -28.91
N ALA A 169 -24.40 2.29 -28.09
CA ALA A 169 -24.88 3.62 -27.72
C ALA A 169 -24.98 4.57 -28.93
N ALA A 170 -24.02 4.48 -29.85
CA ALA A 170 -24.04 5.24 -31.10
C ALA A 170 -25.21 4.83 -32.02
N THR A 171 -25.54 3.54 -32.05
CA THR A 171 -26.68 3.04 -32.82
C THR A 171 -28.01 3.49 -32.19
N ALA A 172 -28.13 3.43 -30.86
CA ALA A 172 -29.34 3.87 -30.16
C ALA A 172 -29.63 5.37 -30.32
N THR A 173 -28.59 6.21 -30.29
CA THR A 173 -28.73 7.68 -30.48
C THR A 173 -29.17 8.08 -31.89
N VAL A 174 -28.92 7.25 -32.91
CA VAL A 174 -29.41 7.46 -34.28
C VAL A 174 -30.90 7.08 -34.41
N VAL A 175 -31.40 6.16 -33.59
CA VAL A 175 -32.78 5.67 -33.63
C VAL A 175 -33.75 6.59 -32.87
N GLU A 176 -33.32 7.21 -31.76
CA GLU A 176 -34.16 8.07 -30.90
C GLU A 176 -34.29 9.53 -31.40
N GLY A 177 -34.52 9.73 -32.70
CA GLY A 177 -34.71 11.06 -33.29
C GLY A 177 -35.66 11.94 -32.48
N GLN A 178 -35.12 13.05 -31.94
CA GLN A 178 -35.79 14.14 -31.22
C GLN A 178 -36.26 13.83 -29.78
N GLY A 179 -35.36 14.06 -28.80
CA GLY A 179 -35.77 14.10 -27.38
C GLY A 179 -34.63 14.13 -26.36
N GLY A 180 -33.63 15.00 -26.52
CA GLY A 180 -32.55 15.21 -25.53
C GLY A 180 -31.15 15.10 -26.15
N SER A 181 -30.32 16.12 -25.92
CA SER A 181 -28.97 16.27 -26.48
C SER A 181 -27.95 15.27 -25.91
N ARG A 182 -28.07 13.98 -26.21
CA ARG A 182 -27.01 12.98 -25.90
C ARG A 182 -25.95 13.01 -26.99
N GLN A 183 -24.93 13.85 -26.82
CA GLN A 183 -23.86 14.00 -27.79
C GLN A 183 -22.70 13.05 -27.46
N LEU A 184 -22.42 12.12 -28.37
CA LEU A 184 -21.28 11.22 -28.26
C LEU A 184 -19.96 12.00 -28.32
N LYS A 185 -18.99 11.57 -27.49
CA LYS A 185 -17.67 12.18 -27.36
C LYS A 185 -16.57 11.15 -27.60
N LEU A 186 -15.50 11.58 -28.26
CA LEU A 186 -14.29 10.79 -28.46
C LEU A 186 -13.09 11.55 -27.87
N VAL A 187 -12.43 10.95 -26.89
CA VAL A 187 -11.27 11.52 -26.20
C VAL A 187 -10.03 10.69 -26.54
N ASN A 188 -9.00 11.33 -27.10
CA ASN A 188 -7.70 10.71 -27.34
C ASN A 188 -6.69 11.27 -26.35
N LEU A 189 -6.13 10.40 -25.51
CA LEU A 189 -5.06 10.70 -24.58
C LEU A 189 -3.76 10.14 -25.16
N VAL A 190 -2.75 10.98 -25.32
CA VAL A 190 -1.49 10.58 -25.97
C VAL A 190 -0.36 10.63 -24.97
N ASP A 191 0.35 9.51 -24.81
CA ASP A 191 1.50 9.41 -23.91
C ASP A 191 2.66 10.31 -24.39
N VAL A 192 3.35 10.93 -23.45
CA VAL A 192 4.47 11.86 -23.66
C VAL A 192 5.61 11.27 -24.48
N ARG A 193 5.73 9.95 -24.52
CA ARG A 193 6.77 9.24 -25.30
C ARG A 193 6.49 9.21 -26.80
N LEU A 194 5.35 9.72 -27.26
CA LEU A 194 4.99 9.78 -28.68
C LEU A 194 5.21 11.21 -29.23
N GLU A 195 6.18 11.37 -30.12
CA GLU A 195 6.67 12.69 -30.56
C GLU A 195 5.80 13.38 -31.64
N SER A 196 4.91 12.66 -32.36
CA SER A 196 4.06 13.26 -33.41
C SER A 196 2.63 12.71 -33.44
N VAL A 197 1.72 13.42 -32.76
CA VAL A 197 0.29 13.08 -32.71
C VAL A 197 -0.40 13.19 -34.07
N GLN A 198 0.03 14.15 -34.91
CA GLN A 198 -0.57 14.37 -36.23
C GLN A 198 -0.26 13.20 -37.17
N ASP A 199 0.97 12.69 -37.16
CA ASP A 199 1.34 11.53 -37.97
C ASP A 199 0.61 10.27 -37.49
N ILE A 200 0.41 10.11 -36.17
CA ILE A 200 -0.36 8.99 -35.61
C ILE A 200 -1.79 9.00 -36.15
N PHE A 201 -2.48 10.13 -36.12
CA PHE A 201 -3.87 10.21 -36.54
C PHE A 201 -4.06 10.09 -38.05
N VAL A 202 -3.10 10.53 -38.86
CA VAL A 202 -3.11 10.36 -40.32
C VAL A 202 -2.82 8.91 -40.70
N GLN A 203 -1.83 8.28 -40.07
CA GLN A 203 -1.40 6.91 -40.42
C GLN A 203 -2.32 5.83 -39.85
N HIS A 204 -3.04 6.12 -38.76
CA HIS A 204 -3.89 5.16 -38.04
C HIS A 204 -5.36 5.61 -37.96
N GLU A 205 -5.87 6.26 -39.00
CA GLU A 205 -7.23 6.83 -39.02
C GLU A 205 -8.33 5.83 -38.56
N ASN A 206 -8.25 4.56 -38.98
CA ASN A 206 -9.20 3.50 -38.59
C ASN A 206 -9.07 3.06 -37.12
N MET A 207 -7.91 3.27 -36.48
CA MET A 207 -7.74 2.96 -35.06
C MET A 207 -8.25 4.10 -34.17
N VAL A 208 -8.18 5.34 -34.67
CA VAL A 208 -8.75 6.52 -34.02
C VAL A 208 -10.28 6.52 -34.16
N TRP A 209 -10.79 6.12 -35.33
CA TRP A 209 -12.22 5.91 -35.60
C TRP A 209 -12.54 4.42 -35.82
N PRO A 210 -12.68 3.64 -34.74
CA PRO A 210 -12.93 2.21 -34.86
C PRO A 210 -14.29 1.84 -35.47
N LEU A 211 -15.21 2.80 -35.60
CA LEU A 211 -16.57 2.60 -36.15
C LEU A 211 -16.77 3.18 -37.56
N SER A 212 -15.75 3.78 -38.19
CA SER A 212 -15.88 4.38 -39.53
C SER A 212 -15.08 3.61 -40.55
N GLN A 213 -15.63 3.43 -41.76
CA GLN A 213 -14.83 2.94 -42.87
C GLN A 213 -13.95 4.06 -43.45
N PRO A 214 -12.78 3.75 -44.03
CA PRO A 214 -11.95 4.74 -44.72
C PRO A 214 -12.78 5.53 -45.75
N GLY A 215 -12.79 6.86 -45.63
CA GLY A 215 -13.48 7.75 -46.58
C GLY A 215 -14.97 8.02 -46.31
N GLU A 216 -15.57 7.47 -45.26
CA GLU A 216 -16.95 7.82 -44.86
C GLU A 216 -17.04 9.17 -44.13
N ARG A 217 -18.21 9.83 -44.24
CA ARG A 217 -18.48 11.09 -43.54
C ARG A 217 -18.64 10.81 -42.05
N LYS A 218 -17.63 11.18 -41.26
CA LYS A 218 -17.60 11.00 -39.80
C LYS A 218 -18.80 11.71 -39.16
N PRO A 219 -19.49 11.10 -38.17
CA PRO A 219 -20.55 11.79 -37.44
C PRO A 219 -20.01 13.05 -36.77
N GLN A 220 -20.86 14.07 -36.56
CA GLN A 220 -20.49 15.28 -35.82
C GLN A 220 -20.31 14.95 -34.32
N LEU A 221 -19.18 14.33 -34.02
CA LEU A 221 -18.76 13.95 -32.67
C LEU A 221 -17.94 15.07 -32.05
N ASN A 222 -18.10 15.25 -30.73
CA ASN A 222 -17.17 16.07 -29.97
C ASN A 222 -15.83 15.33 -29.87
N PHE A 223 -14.83 15.82 -30.60
CA PHE A 223 -13.50 15.25 -30.65
C PHE A 223 -12.54 16.06 -29.78
N LEU A 224 -11.86 15.41 -28.84
CA LEU A 224 -10.85 16.02 -27.98
C LEU A 224 -9.57 15.19 -28.03
N THR A 225 -8.44 15.85 -28.24
CA THR A 225 -7.11 15.25 -28.07
C THR A 225 -6.38 15.97 -26.94
N VAL A 226 -5.87 15.20 -25.99
CA VAL A 226 -5.12 15.69 -24.83
C VAL A 226 -3.73 15.09 -24.88
N THR A 227 -2.73 15.95 -24.93
CA THR A 227 -1.30 15.58 -24.97
C THR A 227 -0.53 16.11 -23.76
N GLN A 228 -1.16 17.03 -23.00
CA GLN A 228 -0.57 17.68 -21.84
C GLN A 228 -1.59 17.75 -20.70
N SER A 229 -1.08 17.75 -19.48
CA SER A 229 -1.84 17.98 -18.25
C SER A 229 -2.28 19.45 -18.14
N ALA A 230 -3.11 19.77 -17.15
CA ALA A 230 -3.56 21.13 -16.89
C ALA A 230 -2.41 22.13 -16.59
N ILE A 231 -1.25 21.62 -16.18
CA ILE A 231 -0.04 22.41 -15.89
C ILE A 231 0.97 22.41 -17.06
N GLY A 232 0.61 21.86 -18.22
CA GLY A 232 1.42 21.89 -19.44
C GLY A 232 2.48 20.79 -19.56
N GLU A 233 2.51 19.82 -18.65
CA GLU A 233 3.42 18.67 -18.72
C GLU A 233 2.86 17.57 -19.61
N GLY A 234 3.73 16.81 -20.30
CA GLY A 234 3.27 15.68 -21.12
C GLY A 234 2.63 14.56 -20.28
N LEU A 235 1.66 13.85 -20.85
CA LEU A 235 0.93 12.80 -20.13
C LEU A 235 1.77 11.52 -19.98
N ASN A 236 2.05 11.07 -18.75
CA ASN A 236 2.58 9.73 -18.53
C ASN A 236 1.42 8.77 -18.25
N LEU A 237 1.02 7.99 -19.25
CA LEU A 237 -0.19 7.17 -19.25
C LEU A 237 0.10 5.68 -19.04
N LEU A 238 1.35 5.31 -18.82
CA LEU A 238 1.77 3.92 -18.62
C LEU A 238 1.96 3.60 -17.14
N ALA A 239 1.49 2.41 -16.74
CA ALA A 239 1.74 1.90 -15.38
C ALA A 239 3.25 1.69 -15.15
N ALA A 240 3.71 2.03 -13.95
CA ALA A 240 5.10 1.82 -13.55
C ALA A 240 5.45 0.33 -13.43
N ARG A 241 6.71 -0.02 -13.68
CA ARG A 241 7.22 -1.41 -13.58
C ARG A 241 8.61 -1.46 -12.96
N THR A 242 9.04 -2.68 -12.61
CA THR A 242 10.45 -2.94 -12.29
C THR A 242 11.36 -2.46 -13.40
N GLY A 243 12.42 -1.73 -13.05
CA GLY A 243 13.40 -1.18 -13.99
C GLY A 243 13.09 0.24 -14.46
N ASP A 244 11.86 0.73 -14.27
CA ASP A 244 11.52 2.12 -14.58
C ASP A 244 12.29 3.09 -13.67
N ALA A 245 12.50 4.32 -14.16
CA ALA A 245 13.17 5.36 -13.38
C ALA A 245 12.24 5.90 -12.30
N CYS A 246 12.80 6.13 -11.11
CA CYS A 246 12.09 6.75 -10.00
C CYS A 246 11.56 8.15 -10.39
N PRO A 247 10.33 8.52 -9.99
CA PRO A 247 9.82 9.88 -10.19
C PRO A 247 10.44 10.90 -9.22
N CYS A 248 10.93 10.45 -8.05
CA CYS A 248 11.40 11.32 -6.98
C CYS A 248 12.92 11.55 -6.96
N CYS A 249 13.72 10.70 -7.62
CA CYS A 249 15.18 10.83 -7.63
C CYS A 249 15.79 10.46 -8.99
N LYS A 250 17.00 10.96 -9.26
CA LYS A 250 17.63 10.84 -10.57
C LYS A 250 18.17 9.45 -10.87
N ASP A 251 18.78 8.80 -9.88
CA ASP A 251 19.54 7.55 -10.08
C ASP A 251 18.78 6.30 -9.60
N GLY A 252 17.60 6.50 -9.00
CA GLY A 252 16.80 5.42 -8.46
C GLY A 252 16.07 4.61 -9.51
N VAL A 253 16.02 3.30 -9.27
CA VAL A 253 15.29 2.33 -10.10
C VAL A 253 14.15 1.73 -9.28
N LEU A 254 12.99 1.63 -9.91
CA LEU A 254 11.80 1.06 -9.31
C LEU A 254 11.88 -0.48 -9.30
N THR A 255 11.43 -1.07 -8.20
CA THR A 255 11.37 -2.50 -7.98
C THR A 255 9.99 -2.89 -7.47
N LEU A 256 9.43 -3.94 -8.06
CA LEU A 256 8.12 -4.45 -7.70
C LEU A 256 8.27 -5.56 -6.66
N LYS A 257 7.48 -5.50 -5.59
CA LYS A 257 7.47 -6.46 -4.50
C LYS A 257 6.03 -6.84 -4.17
N ARG A 258 5.79 -8.12 -3.92
CA ARG A 258 4.53 -8.55 -3.31
C ARG A 258 4.52 -8.19 -1.84
N ALA A 259 3.37 -7.79 -1.33
CA ALA A 259 3.20 -7.41 0.06
C ALA A 259 1.78 -7.65 0.57
N LEU A 260 1.66 -7.81 1.88
CA LEU A 260 0.41 -7.99 2.59
C LEU A 260 0.00 -6.67 3.24
N GLU A 261 -1.12 -6.08 2.82
CA GLU A 261 -1.68 -4.91 3.48
C GLU A 261 -2.19 -5.26 4.88
N VAL A 262 -1.68 -4.57 5.91
CA VAL A 262 -2.11 -4.71 7.31
C VAL A 262 -2.86 -3.50 7.84
N GLY A 263 -2.89 -2.39 7.10
CA GLY A 263 -3.66 -1.21 7.42
C GLY A 263 -3.70 -0.19 6.29
N HIS A 264 -4.59 0.79 6.43
CA HIS A 264 -4.81 1.86 5.46
C HIS A 264 -5.26 3.13 6.18
N THR A 265 -4.66 4.27 5.84
CA THR A 265 -5.05 5.59 6.34
C THR A 265 -5.46 6.53 5.22
N PHE A 266 -6.63 7.16 5.36
CA PHE A 266 -7.23 8.10 4.40
C PHE A 266 -7.41 9.48 5.02
N HIS A 267 -7.07 10.53 4.28
CA HIS A 267 -7.56 11.88 4.51
C HIS A 267 -8.82 12.08 3.67
N LEU A 268 -9.98 12.05 4.31
CA LEU A 268 -11.28 12.09 3.63
C LEU A 268 -11.73 13.52 3.28
N GLY A 269 -11.12 14.53 3.90
CA GLY A 269 -11.53 15.92 3.77
C GLY A 269 -12.99 16.11 4.19
N SER A 270 -13.79 16.79 3.37
CA SER A 270 -15.22 17.02 3.60
C SER A 270 -16.16 16.05 2.89
N ARG A 271 -15.64 14.97 2.27
CA ARG A 271 -16.41 14.05 1.41
C ARG A 271 -17.69 13.50 2.07
N TYR A 272 -17.66 13.26 3.38
CA TYR A 272 -18.81 12.76 4.14
C TYR A 272 -19.51 13.85 4.95
N SER A 273 -18.76 14.81 5.49
CA SER A 273 -19.34 15.86 6.33
C SER A 273 -20.24 16.81 5.55
N GLU A 274 -19.91 17.14 4.29
CA GLU A 274 -20.75 17.99 3.44
C GLU A 274 -22.11 17.34 3.12
N PRO A 275 -22.20 16.11 2.56
CA PRO A 275 -23.49 15.49 2.26
C PRO A 275 -24.34 15.20 3.50
N LEU A 276 -23.71 14.95 4.66
CA LEU A 276 -24.40 14.63 5.91
C LEU A 276 -24.72 15.86 6.77
N GLY A 277 -24.28 17.06 6.36
CA GLY A 277 -24.48 18.29 7.13
C GLY A 277 -23.72 18.34 8.46
N ALA A 278 -22.60 17.63 8.58
CA ALA A 278 -21.76 17.62 9.79
C ALA A 278 -20.79 18.82 9.80
N SER A 279 -21.20 19.92 10.43
CA SER A 279 -20.46 21.17 10.47
C SER A 279 -20.10 21.60 11.89
N ILE A 280 -19.06 22.42 12.00
CA ILE A 280 -18.66 23.11 13.23
C ILE A 280 -18.81 24.62 13.06
N THR A 281 -19.11 25.31 14.15
CA THR A 281 -19.13 26.78 14.21
C THR A 281 -17.98 27.24 15.09
N LEU A 282 -17.11 28.09 14.54
CA LEU A 282 -15.95 28.63 15.25
C LEU A 282 -16.09 30.15 15.44
N PRO A 283 -15.65 30.67 16.60
CA PRO A 283 -15.50 32.10 16.79
C PRO A 283 -14.26 32.61 16.03
N ILE A 284 -14.45 33.59 15.14
CA ILE A 284 -13.40 34.28 14.40
C ILE A 284 -13.37 35.77 14.78
N ALA A 285 -12.18 36.37 14.73
CA ALA A 285 -12.03 37.80 14.96
C ALA A 285 -12.75 38.58 13.84
N ALA A 286 -13.66 39.50 14.21
CA ALA A 286 -14.33 40.36 13.24
C ALA A 286 -13.28 41.12 12.39
N LYS A 287 -13.47 41.13 11.07
CA LYS A 287 -12.62 41.91 10.17
C LYS A 287 -12.71 43.38 10.55
N LYS A 288 -11.56 44.08 10.60
CA LYS A 288 -11.51 45.53 10.85
C LYS A 288 -12.40 46.26 9.82
N GLY A 289 -13.56 46.72 10.27
CA GLY A 289 -14.60 47.33 9.43
C GLY A 289 -16.03 47.03 9.91
N GLU A 290 -16.23 45.93 10.63
CA GLU A 290 -17.54 45.51 11.18
C GLU A 290 -17.56 45.66 12.71
N GLY A 291 -17.62 46.90 13.20
CA GLY A 291 -17.81 47.19 14.64
C GLY A 291 -16.60 46.85 15.53
N GLU A 292 -16.33 47.72 16.50
CA GLU A 292 -15.23 47.52 17.45
C GLU A 292 -15.52 46.30 18.35
N GLY A 293 -14.73 45.23 18.21
CA GLY A 293 -14.61 44.16 19.21
C GLY A 293 -15.61 42.99 19.14
N GLY A 294 -16.33 42.78 18.03
CA GLY A 294 -17.23 41.63 17.87
C GLY A 294 -16.51 40.30 17.63
N ILE A 295 -17.03 39.21 18.20
CA ILE A 295 -16.71 37.84 17.78
C ILE A 295 -17.66 37.50 16.63
N ALA A 296 -17.13 37.23 15.44
CA ALA A 296 -17.91 36.72 14.31
C ALA A 296 -17.94 35.18 14.37
N GLU A 297 -18.96 34.55 13.80
CA GLU A 297 -19.06 33.10 13.75
C GLU A 297 -18.88 32.60 12.31
N GLU A 298 -18.05 31.58 12.13
CA GLU A 298 -17.87 30.91 10.84
C GLU A 298 -18.28 29.44 10.97
N THR A 299 -19.23 29.00 10.15
CA THR A 299 -19.63 27.60 10.06
C THR A 299 -18.97 26.94 8.85
N LYS A 300 -18.32 25.80 9.07
CA LYS A 300 -17.67 25.01 8.02
C LYS A 300 -17.82 23.51 8.24
N PRO A 301 -17.81 22.68 7.17
CA PRO A 301 -17.85 21.23 7.32
C PRO A 301 -16.61 20.72 8.06
N MET A 302 -16.80 19.71 8.90
CA MET A 302 -15.69 19.03 9.60
C MET A 302 -14.74 18.39 8.58
N GLN A 303 -13.44 18.49 8.81
CA GLN A 303 -12.46 17.72 8.04
C GLN A 303 -12.31 16.34 8.68
N MET A 304 -12.31 15.28 7.87
CA MET A 304 -12.38 13.92 8.38
C MET A 304 -11.15 13.10 7.96
N GLY A 305 -10.70 12.23 8.87
CA GLY A 305 -9.73 11.17 8.61
C GLY A 305 -10.33 9.79 8.93
N CYS A 306 -9.87 8.75 8.25
CA CYS A 306 -10.22 7.35 8.55
C CYS A 306 -8.95 6.50 8.54
N HIS A 307 -8.77 5.70 9.59
CA HIS A 307 -7.55 4.97 9.84
C HIS A 307 -7.86 3.53 10.27
N GLY A 308 -7.62 2.58 9.37
CA GLY A 308 -7.94 1.16 9.50
C GLY A 308 -6.71 0.30 9.78
N ILE A 309 -6.86 -0.69 10.67
CA ILE A 309 -5.88 -1.76 10.91
C ILE A 309 -6.61 -3.09 10.94
N GLY A 310 -6.13 -4.05 10.17
CA GLY A 310 -6.58 -5.43 10.21
C GLY A 310 -6.03 -6.16 11.44
N VAL A 311 -6.62 -5.98 12.62
CA VAL A 311 -6.12 -6.60 13.88
C VAL A 311 -5.91 -8.12 13.76
N SER A 312 -6.90 -8.86 13.23
CA SER A 312 -6.75 -10.30 13.01
C SER A 312 -5.70 -10.63 11.94
N ARG A 313 -5.57 -9.77 10.92
CA ARG A 313 -4.57 -9.92 9.86
C ARG A 313 -3.15 -9.68 10.40
N LEU A 314 -2.98 -8.80 11.39
CA LEU A 314 -1.68 -8.58 12.04
C LEU A 314 -1.16 -9.84 12.73
N ILE A 315 -2.03 -10.67 13.33
CA ILE A 315 -1.60 -11.95 13.90
C ILE A 315 -0.98 -12.82 12.80
N GLY A 316 -1.67 -12.96 11.67
CA GLY A 316 -1.16 -13.70 10.51
C GLY A 316 0.13 -13.10 9.94
N ALA A 317 0.23 -11.77 9.88
CA ALA A 317 1.42 -11.06 9.41
C ALA A 317 2.65 -11.33 10.32
N VAL A 318 2.46 -11.36 11.63
CA VAL A 318 3.51 -11.73 12.58
C VAL A 318 3.95 -13.18 12.39
N VAL A 319 3.01 -14.10 12.23
CA VAL A 319 3.31 -15.51 11.98
C VAL A 319 4.11 -15.67 10.68
N GLU A 320 3.63 -15.07 9.60
CA GLU A 320 4.31 -15.09 8.29
C GLU A 320 5.73 -14.53 8.36
N HIS A 321 5.97 -13.49 9.17
CA HIS A 321 7.29 -12.86 9.25
C HIS A 321 8.27 -13.57 10.20
N LEU A 322 7.79 -14.11 11.32
CA LEU A 322 8.65 -14.56 12.42
C LEU A 322 8.67 -16.07 12.64
N ALA A 323 7.66 -16.83 12.18
CA ALA A 323 7.65 -18.28 12.36
C ALA A 323 8.83 -18.95 11.62
N ASP A 324 9.26 -20.10 12.14
CA ASP A 324 10.26 -20.96 11.52
C ASP A 324 9.73 -22.39 11.35
N ASP A 325 10.59 -23.29 10.85
CA ASP A 325 10.23 -24.69 10.62
C ASP A 325 9.81 -25.46 11.90
N LYS A 326 10.13 -24.94 13.09
CA LYS A 326 9.76 -25.56 14.37
C LYS A 326 8.43 -25.05 14.90
N GLY A 327 8.06 -23.81 14.60
CA GLY A 327 6.80 -23.23 15.03
C GLY A 327 6.77 -21.71 15.10
N LEU A 328 5.83 -21.19 15.86
CA LEU A 328 5.54 -19.76 15.99
C LEU A 328 6.65 -19.03 16.75
N GLN A 329 6.96 -17.77 16.43
CA GLN A 329 7.86 -16.94 17.25
C GLN A 329 7.20 -15.58 17.50
N TRP A 330 6.68 -15.39 18.70
CA TRP A 330 5.95 -14.18 19.02
C TRP A 330 6.86 -13.02 19.43
N PRO A 331 6.58 -11.78 19.00
CA PRO A 331 7.02 -10.58 19.70
C PRO A 331 6.51 -10.63 21.14
N ARG A 332 7.31 -10.12 22.08
CA ARG A 332 6.92 -10.03 23.50
C ARG A 332 5.54 -9.38 23.68
N ALA A 333 5.24 -8.35 22.89
CA ALA A 333 4.00 -7.58 22.97
C ALA A 333 2.71 -8.38 22.78
N ILE A 334 2.77 -9.54 22.09
CA ILE A 334 1.58 -10.36 21.79
C ILE A 334 1.79 -11.85 22.06
N ALA A 335 2.90 -12.22 22.72
CA ALA A 335 3.12 -13.60 23.12
C ALA A 335 2.00 -14.03 24.09
N PRO A 336 1.48 -15.26 24.00
CA PRO A 336 0.42 -15.73 24.90
C PRO A 336 0.88 -15.75 26.36
N TYR A 337 2.15 -16.09 26.56
CA TYR A 337 2.92 -15.91 27.79
C TYR A 337 4.36 -15.61 27.38
N GLU A 338 5.08 -14.83 28.18
CA GLU A 338 6.49 -14.47 27.91
C GLU A 338 7.42 -15.65 28.18
N VAL A 339 7.09 -16.47 29.18
CA VAL A 339 7.90 -17.59 29.64
C VAL A 339 7.04 -18.84 29.84
N VAL A 340 7.51 -19.99 29.36
CA VAL A 340 6.98 -21.30 29.78
C VAL A 340 8.00 -22.05 30.64
N LEU A 341 7.55 -22.56 31.78
CA LEU A 341 8.31 -23.45 32.65
C LEU A 341 7.94 -24.91 32.36
N VAL A 342 8.93 -25.71 31.98
CA VAL A 342 8.76 -27.10 31.54
C VAL A 342 9.52 -28.05 32.47
N PRO A 343 8.87 -28.57 33.53
CA PRO A 343 9.45 -29.62 34.34
C PRO A 343 9.40 -30.98 33.66
N THR A 344 10.46 -31.77 33.85
CA THR A 344 10.42 -33.22 33.60
C THR A 344 9.41 -33.89 34.54
N THR A 345 8.86 -35.04 34.15
CA THR A 345 7.79 -35.73 34.88
C THR A 345 8.13 -36.10 36.33
N GLN A 346 9.42 -36.10 36.69
CA GLN A 346 9.91 -36.42 38.03
C GLN A 346 10.18 -35.17 38.88
N LEU A 347 9.99 -33.97 38.32
CA LEU A 347 10.34 -32.68 38.93
C LEU A 347 9.14 -31.72 38.93
N THR A 348 7.92 -32.24 39.05
CA THR A 348 6.70 -31.41 39.02
C THR A 348 6.65 -30.45 40.21
N GLU A 349 6.95 -30.92 41.42
CA GLU A 349 6.94 -30.09 42.64
C GLU A 349 8.01 -29.00 42.58
N GLU A 350 9.20 -29.31 42.06
CA GLU A 350 10.25 -28.31 41.86
C GLU A 350 9.88 -27.31 40.77
N GLY A 351 9.19 -27.76 39.71
CA GLY A 351 8.58 -26.87 38.72
C GLY A 351 7.59 -25.89 39.34
N GLU A 352 6.68 -26.36 40.19
CA GLU A 352 5.73 -25.51 40.92
C GLU A 352 6.46 -24.48 41.79
N ARG A 353 7.52 -24.88 42.51
CA ARG A 353 8.32 -23.94 43.34
C ARG A 353 8.99 -22.85 42.51
N VAL A 354 9.63 -23.21 41.39
CA VAL A 354 10.29 -22.22 40.52
C VAL A 354 9.26 -21.32 39.84
N TYR A 355 8.08 -21.85 39.50
CA TYR A 355 6.96 -21.06 38.99
C TYR A 355 6.52 -20.01 40.02
N ASP A 356 6.29 -20.42 41.27
CA ASP A 356 5.88 -19.51 42.34
C ASP A 356 6.94 -18.41 42.54
N GLU A 357 8.22 -18.77 42.54
CA GLU A 357 9.31 -17.78 42.67
C GLU A 357 9.32 -16.76 41.53
N LEU A 358 9.13 -17.19 40.28
CA LEU A 358 9.04 -16.29 39.13
C LEU A 358 7.77 -15.43 39.16
N ALA A 359 6.65 -16.00 39.63
CA ALA A 359 5.34 -15.35 39.65
C ALA A 359 5.17 -14.36 40.81
N LEU A 360 5.87 -14.55 41.94
CA LEU A 360 5.71 -13.75 43.15
C LEU A 360 6.20 -12.30 43.01
N PHE A 361 7.16 -12.02 42.14
CA PHE A 361 7.76 -10.69 42.01
C PHE A 361 7.06 -9.80 40.95
N GLN A 362 5.79 -9.49 41.18
CA GLN A 362 5.02 -8.59 40.30
C GLN A 362 5.12 -7.14 40.78
N THR A 363 6.21 -6.43 40.46
CA THR A 363 6.15 -4.96 40.40
C THR A 363 5.56 -4.55 39.05
N LYS A 364 4.77 -3.47 39.00
CA LYS A 364 4.04 -3.05 37.77
C LYS A 364 4.93 -2.84 36.53
N SER A 365 6.24 -2.61 36.69
CA SER A 365 7.17 -2.34 35.58
C SER A 365 8.03 -3.53 35.16
N GLU A 366 8.06 -4.62 35.94
CA GLU A 366 8.97 -5.77 35.70
C GLU A 366 8.29 -7.12 36.00
N SER A 367 6.97 -7.20 35.83
CA SER A 367 6.25 -8.46 35.87
C SER A 367 6.63 -9.32 34.67
N ILE A 368 6.85 -10.61 34.92
CA ILE A 368 7.05 -11.62 33.89
C ILE A 368 5.77 -12.44 33.79
N ASP A 369 5.23 -12.56 32.58
CA ASP A 369 4.07 -13.41 32.34
C ASP A 369 4.52 -14.86 32.10
N VAL A 370 4.40 -15.69 33.13
CA VAL A 370 4.91 -17.06 33.16
C VAL A 370 3.76 -18.07 33.18
N VAL A 371 3.91 -19.16 32.43
CA VAL A 371 3.02 -20.32 32.48
C VAL A 371 3.79 -21.59 32.82
N LEU A 372 3.19 -22.45 33.64
CA LEU A 372 3.72 -23.76 33.99
C LEU A 372 3.10 -24.85 33.11
N ASP A 373 3.93 -25.65 32.45
CA ASP A 373 3.49 -26.89 31.81
C ASP A 373 3.55 -28.07 32.79
N ASP A 374 2.50 -28.21 33.61
CA ASP A 374 2.33 -29.25 34.62
C ASP A 374 1.73 -30.57 34.06
N ARG A 375 1.45 -30.62 32.76
CA ARG A 375 0.78 -31.76 32.12
C ARG A 375 1.56 -33.05 32.32
N ARG A 376 0.84 -34.15 32.55
CA ARG A 376 1.43 -35.50 32.76
C ARG A 376 1.71 -36.21 31.43
N VAL A 377 2.53 -35.58 30.60
CA VAL A 377 2.94 -36.05 29.25
C VAL A 377 4.46 -36.17 29.15
N PRO A 378 5.00 -36.94 28.18
CA PRO A 378 6.45 -37.08 28.01
C PRO A 378 7.15 -35.74 27.77
N PHE A 379 8.35 -35.57 28.34
CA PHE A 379 9.11 -34.31 28.26
C PHE A 379 9.36 -33.84 26.81
N GLY A 380 9.74 -34.75 25.90
CA GLY A 380 9.95 -34.40 24.51
C GLY A 380 8.68 -33.89 23.80
N TRP A 381 7.50 -34.33 24.25
CA TRP A 381 6.23 -33.82 23.76
C TRP A 381 6.00 -32.39 24.25
N LYS A 382 6.27 -32.10 25.54
CA LYS A 382 6.19 -30.74 26.10
C LYS A 382 7.09 -29.75 25.37
N MET A 383 8.35 -30.13 25.13
CA MET A 383 9.31 -29.28 24.42
C MET A 383 8.84 -28.97 23.00
N ARG A 384 8.31 -29.98 22.28
CA ARG A 384 7.74 -29.77 20.94
C ARG A 384 6.52 -28.85 20.98
N ASP A 385 5.66 -28.99 21.98
CA ASP A 385 4.50 -28.12 22.16
C ASP A 385 4.92 -26.67 22.46
N ALA A 386 5.94 -26.48 23.31
CA ALA A 386 6.51 -25.17 23.60
C ALA A 386 7.10 -24.50 22.35
N ASP A 387 7.82 -25.25 21.51
CA ASP A 387 8.36 -24.77 20.22
C ASP A 387 7.23 -24.39 19.24
N LEU A 388 6.16 -25.20 19.18
CA LEU A 388 5.01 -24.96 18.30
C LEU A 388 4.21 -23.73 18.73
N VAL A 389 3.90 -23.60 20.03
CA VAL A 389 3.17 -22.46 20.59
C VAL A 389 3.97 -21.17 20.50
N GLY A 390 5.30 -21.26 20.63
CA GLY A 390 6.21 -20.17 20.33
C GLY A 390 6.51 -19.24 21.49
N TYR A 391 6.61 -19.77 22.71
CA TYR A 391 6.98 -18.98 23.88
C TYR A 391 8.34 -18.29 23.67
N PRO A 392 8.46 -16.98 23.92
CA PRO A 392 9.71 -16.24 23.75
C PRO A 392 10.89 -16.84 24.53
N VAL A 393 10.61 -17.29 25.75
CA VAL A 393 11.59 -17.91 26.65
C VAL A 393 11.04 -19.23 27.20
N VAL A 394 11.86 -20.26 27.21
CA VAL A 394 11.56 -21.58 27.78
C VAL A 394 12.53 -21.86 28.92
N VAL A 395 12.01 -22.16 30.10
CA VAL A 395 12.78 -22.58 31.26
C VAL A 395 12.53 -24.07 31.49
N VAL A 396 13.57 -24.87 31.51
CA VAL A 396 13.50 -26.33 31.68
C VAL A 396 14.00 -26.73 33.05
N ILE A 397 13.16 -27.45 33.79
CA ILE A 397 13.51 -28.06 35.09
C ILE A 397 13.76 -29.56 34.86
N GLY A 398 15.04 -29.92 34.74
CA GLY A 398 15.46 -31.24 34.28
C GLY A 398 16.80 -31.68 34.86
N ARG A 399 17.70 -32.11 33.98
CA ARG A 399 19.00 -32.67 34.38
C ARG A 399 19.87 -31.67 35.13
N ALA A 400 20.00 -30.45 34.62
CA ALA A 400 20.77 -29.37 35.26
C ALA A 400 20.29 -29.07 36.69
N TRP A 401 18.98 -29.19 36.91
CA TRP A 401 18.38 -29.01 38.23
C TRP A 401 18.79 -30.12 39.19
N LYS A 402 18.71 -31.38 38.75
CA LYS A 402 19.11 -32.54 39.56
C LYS A 402 20.60 -32.56 39.91
N GLU A 403 21.45 -32.12 38.98
CA GLU A 403 22.91 -32.19 39.16
C GLU A 403 23.45 -31.02 39.97
N ALA A 404 22.89 -29.81 39.81
CA ALA A 404 23.49 -28.59 40.36
C ALA A 404 22.48 -27.56 40.90
N GLY A 405 21.18 -27.88 40.94
CA GLY A 405 20.13 -26.92 41.35
C GLY A 405 20.00 -25.75 40.37
N ARG A 406 20.33 -25.95 39.10
CA ARG A 406 20.30 -24.90 38.07
C ARG A 406 19.20 -25.13 37.03
N CYS A 407 18.67 -24.05 36.49
CA CYS A 407 17.63 -24.06 35.47
C CYS A 407 18.25 -23.96 34.07
N GLU A 408 17.73 -24.73 33.10
CA GLU A 408 18.13 -24.56 31.70
C GLU A 408 17.23 -23.51 31.05
N LEU A 409 17.82 -22.43 30.54
CA LEU A 409 17.13 -21.30 29.93
C LEU A 409 17.35 -21.33 28.42
N GLN A 410 16.28 -21.20 27.64
CA GLN A 410 16.32 -21.17 26.19
C GLN A 410 15.56 -19.98 25.64
N CYS A 411 16.14 -19.26 24.68
CA CYS A 411 15.45 -18.26 23.87
C CYS A 411 15.80 -18.50 22.39
N ARG A 412 14.83 -19.03 21.64
CA ARG A 412 15.05 -19.48 20.27
C ARG A 412 15.44 -18.34 19.33
N ARG A 413 14.73 -17.21 19.40
CA ARG A 413 14.93 -16.06 18.50
C ARG A 413 16.31 -15.41 18.65
N LEU A 414 16.90 -15.49 19.85
CA LEU A 414 18.25 -14.99 20.15
C LEU A 414 19.33 -16.10 20.05
N GLY A 415 18.95 -17.35 19.77
CA GLY A 415 19.86 -18.49 19.75
C GLY A 415 20.50 -18.80 21.11
N VAL A 416 19.88 -18.38 22.21
CA VAL A 416 20.41 -18.55 23.57
C VAL A 416 19.97 -19.90 24.12
N LYS A 417 20.94 -20.66 24.63
CA LYS A 417 20.73 -21.87 25.43
C LYS A 417 21.81 -21.97 26.49
N GLU A 418 21.42 -21.81 27.74
CA GLU A 418 22.37 -21.76 28.85
C GLU A 418 21.77 -22.31 30.14
N THR A 419 22.60 -22.43 31.17
CA THR A 419 22.20 -22.92 32.49
C THR A 419 22.42 -21.83 33.52
N VAL A 420 21.36 -21.40 34.20
CA VAL A 420 21.35 -20.23 35.09
C VAL A 420 21.03 -20.67 36.52
N ALA A 421 21.61 -20.00 37.52
CA ALA A 421 21.24 -20.23 38.92
C ALA A 421 19.81 -19.75 39.16
N LEU A 422 19.12 -20.32 40.14
CA LEU A 422 17.77 -19.90 40.49
C LEU A 422 17.74 -18.41 40.89
N ASP A 423 18.69 -17.97 41.72
CA ASP A 423 18.78 -16.57 42.16
C ASP A 423 18.96 -15.57 41.00
N ASP A 424 19.56 -15.99 39.89
CA ASP A 424 19.89 -15.13 38.74
C ASP A 424 18.88 -15.24 37.59
N ILE A 425 17.97 -16.23 37.61
CA ILE A 425 17.18 -16.59 36.43
C ILE A 425 16.23 -15.47 36.01
N ARG A 426 15.66 -14.77 36.98
CA ARG A 426 14.69 -13.72 36.74
C ARG A 426 15.30 -12.55 35.97
N ASP A 427 16.45 -12.06 36.43
CA ASP A 427 17.16 -10.96 35.79
C ASP A 427 17.58 -11.34 34.37
N ARG A 428 18.02 -12.60 34.20
CA ARG A 428 18.39 -13.10 32.90
C ARG A 428 17.21 -13.20 31.93
N ILE A 429 16.04 -13.64 32.40
CA ILE A 429 14.81 -13.63 31.61
C ILE A 429 14.48 -12.21 31.15
N LEU A 430 14.50 -11.23 32.07
CA LEU A 430 14.20 -9.82 31.73
C LEU A 430 15.19 -9.25 30.71
N GLU A 431 16.47 -9.59 30.82
CA GLU A 431 17.49 -9.20 29.84
C GLU A 431 17.18 -9.74 28.44
N LEU A 432 16.77 -11.00 28.32
CA LEU A 432 16.37 -11.60 27.06
C LEU A 432 15.10 -10.95 26.51
N LEU A 433 14.07 -10.79 27.35
CA LEU A 433 12.79 -10.21 26.96
C LEU A 433 12.91 -8.75 26.48
N ARG A 434 13.89 -7.97 26.97
CA ARG A 434 14.15 -6.60 26.49
C ARG A 434 14.76 -6.55 25.09
N GLN A 435 15.38 -7.63 24.62
CA GLN A 435 15.99 -7.72 23.29
C GLN A 435 15.02 -8.21 22.21
N LEU A 436 13.88 -8.80 22.62
CA LEU A 436 12.86 -9.37 21.73
C LEU A 436 11.90 -8.31 21.19
#